data_AF-L7JSQ8-F1
#
_entry.id   AF-L7JSQ8-F1
#
_cell.length_a   1.000
_cell.length_b   1.000
_cell.length_c   1.000
_cell.angle_alpha   90.00
_cell.angle_beta   90.00
_cell.angle_gamma   90.00
#
_symmetry.space_group_name_H-M   'P 1'
#
loop_
_entity.id
_entity.type
_entity.pdbx_description
1 polymer ?
#
loop_
_entity_poly.entity_id
_entity_poly.type
_entity_poly.pdbx_seq_one_letter_code
_entity_poly.pdbx_strand_id
1 'polypeptide(L)'
;MVEFMERKHKLLGVCSGISRSMMYLVYNDEYAIVFDITDINTLGRALEIDPPARFMDMMEVFNCERVFKRKLLAVFYTRNCRNYDLIRFSYEFLTKSIFFEWNLNEKTYCFEDFEVAALTIPNRDKNAFCFLIDDYFIIGNAFFYLGCRKFYKEGTINLSITLEKLRHYVRTNVICCYGHDFSKMGYKLASKYFDPSFKVQNSKISHLW
;
A
#
# COMPACT_ATOMS: atom_id res chain seq x y z
N MET A 1 -20.42 3.61 19.11
CA MET A 1 -20.41 4.67 18.08
C MET A 1 -18.96 4.85 17.70
N VAL A 2 -18.56 4.49 16.48
CA VAL A 2 -17.16 4.65 16.04
C VAL A 2 -17.08 6.03 15.40
N GLU A 3 -16.40 6.97 16.05
CA GLU A 3 -16.10 8.27 15.45
C GLU A 3 -15.24 8.05 14.21
N PHE A 4 -15.73 8.52 13.06
CA PHE A 4 -14.90 8.66 11.88
C PHE A 4 -13.92 9.80 12.14
N MET A 5 -12.69 9.48 12.52
CA MET A 5 -11.63 10.47 12.52
C MET A 5 -11.43 10.94 11.07
N GLU A 6 -11.43 12.25 10.84
CA GLU A 6 -11.03 12.79 9.56
C GLU A 6 -9.61 12.31 9.24
N ARG A 7 -9.43 11.74 8.04
CA ARG A 7 -8.12 11.27 7.62
C ARG A 7 -7.21 12.48 7.43
N LYS A 8 -6.10 12.48 8.14
CA LYS A 8 -5.11 13.56 8.09
C LYS A 8 -4.42 13.64 6.73
N HIS A 9 -4.11 12.50 6.13
CA HIS A 9 -3.41 12.42 4.85
C HIS A 9 -4.28 11.82 3.75
N LYS A 10 -4.00 12.24 2.51
CA LYS A 10 -4.60 11.67 1.30
C LYS A 10 -3.83 10.41 0.87
N LEU A 11 -4.48 9.53 0.11
CA LEU A 11 -3.90 8.32 -0.47
C LEU A 11 -4.00 8.36 -1.99
N LEU A 12 -2.92 7.98 -2.66
CA LEU A 12 -2.88 7.64 -4.08
C LEU A 12 -2.25 6.25 -4.26
N GLY A 13 -3.03 5.29 -4.77
CA GLY A 13 -2.56 4.02 -5.29
C GLY A 13 -2.35 4.09 -6.79
N VAL A 14 -1.15 3.73 -7.27
CA VAL A 14 -0.82 3.73 -8.69
C VAL A 14 -0.59 2.29 -9.17
N CYS A 15 -1.42 1.85 -10.12
CA CYS A 15 -1.30 0.56 -10.76
C CYS A 15 -0.39 0.64 -11.98
N SER A 16 0.57 -0.27 -12.06
CA SER A 16 1.60 -0.28 -13.10
C SER A 16 1.82 -1.66 -13.72
N GLY A 17 2.12 -1.63 -15.02
CA GLY A 17 2.57 -2.79 -15.78
C GLY A 17 1.55 -3.93 -15.95
N ILE A 18 1.98 -4.95 -16.69
CA ILE A 18 1.19 -6.16 -16.97
C ILE A 18 0.93 -6.96 -15.68
N SER A 19 1.86 -6.90 -14.72
CA SER A 19 1.72 -7.55 -13.42
C SER A 19 0.74 -6.86 -12.48
N ARG A 20 0.15 -5.72 -12.88
CA ARG A 20 -0.79 -4.93 -12.07
C ARG A 20 -0.21 -4.58 -10.69
N SER A 21 1.08 -4.26 -10.64
CA SER A 21 1.78 -3.94 -9.39
C SER A 21 1.32 -2.58 -8.87
N MET A 22 1.11 -2.49 -7.56
CA MET A 22 0.63 -1.27 -6.90
C MET A 22 1.76 -0.58 -6.15
N MET A 23 1.92 0.72 -6.40
CA MET A 23 2.66 1.65 -5.55
C MET A 23 1.65 2.50 -4.77
N TYR A 24 1.93 2.85 -3.53
CA TYR A 24 1.07 3.73 -2.74
C TYR A 24 1.82 4.96 -2.26
N LEU A 25 1.24 6.15 -2.45
CA LEU A 25 1.68 7.39 -1.83
C LEU A 25 0.64 7.81 -0.79
N VAL A 26 1.10 8.09 0.42
CA VAL A 26 0.32 8.78 1.45
C VAL A 26 0.92 10.16 1.62
N TYR A 27 0.11 11.21 1.50
CA TYR A 27 0.63 12.57 1.30
C TYR A 27 -0.28 13.66 1.88
N ASN A 28 0.34 14.81 2.15
CA ASN A 28 -0.32 16.11 2.34
C ASN A 28 0.16 17.06 1.23
N ASP A 29 -0.07 18.37 1.32
CA ASP A 29 0.30 19.30 0.24
C ASP A 29 1.82 19.52 0.09
N GLU A 30 2.61 19.21 1.13
CA GLU A 30 4.06 19.45 1.17
C GLU A 30 4.91 18.18 1.09
N TYR A 31 4.42 17.08 1.65
CA TYR A 31 5.20 15.89 1.95
C TYR A 31 4.48 14.61 1.51
N ALA A 32 5.27 13.56 1.28
CA ALA A 32 4.76 12.23 0.99
C ALA A 32 5.63 11.13 1.59
N ILE A 33 4.99 10.00 1.89
CA ILE A 33 5.60 8.69 2.14
C ILE A 33 5.14 7.73 1.05
N VAL A 34 6.07 6.96 0.50
CA VAL A 34 5.75 5.97 -0.55
C VAL A 34 6.00 4.55 -0.08
N PHE A 35 5.16 3.64 -0.56
CA PHE A 35 5.24 2.21 -0.34
C PHE A 35 5.33 1.49 -1.68
N ASP A 36 6.25 0.52 -1.76
CA ASP A 36 6.42 -0.39 -2.90
C ASP A 36 6.56 0.35 -4.24
N ILE A 37 7.59 1.18 -4.40
CA ILE A 37 7.85 1.89 -5.67
C ILE A 37 7.93 0.89 -6.82
N THR A 38 7.07 1.07 -7.82
CA THR A 38 7.00 0.23 -9.02
C THR A 38 7.69 0.85 -10.22
N ASP A 39 7.59 2.17 -10.37
CA ASP A 39 8.27 2.96 -11.41
C ASP A 39 8.64 4.35 -10.86
N ILE A 40 9.87 4.77 -11.13
CA ILE A 40 10.42 5.98 -10.55
C ILE A 40 9.88 7.26 -11.20
N ASN A 41 9.69 7.25 -12.52
CA ASN A 41 9.18 8.42 -13.24
C ASN A 41 7.74 8.70 -12.81
N THR A 42 6.99 7.63 -12.58
CA THR A 42 5.63 7.66 -12.06
C THR A 42 5.60 8.22 -10.64
N LEU A 43 6.52 7.82 -9.75
CA LEU A 43 6.65 8.42 -8.43
C LEU A 43 6.95 9.92 -8.51
N GLY A 44 7.96 10.32 -9.29
CA GLY A 44 8.31 11.73 -9.47
C GLY A 44 7.12 12.55 -9.95
N ARG A 45 6.37 12.00 -10.92
CA ARG A 45 5.13 12.62 -11.41
C ARG A 45 4.04 12.67 -10.35
N ALA A 46 3.83 11.61 -9.58
CA ALA A 46 2.82 11.52 -8.54
C ALA A 46 3.03 12.55 -7.41
N LEU A 47 4.28 12.91 -7.12
CA LEU A 47 4.61 13.96 -6.15
C LEU A 47 4.16 15.35 -6.60
N GLU A 48 3.93 15.56 -7.89
CA GLU A 48 3.65 16.87 -8.49
C GLU A 48 2.15 17.14 -8.74
N ILE A 49 1.24 16.20 -8.48
CA ILE A 49 -0.17 16.30 -8.91
C ILE A 49 -1.16 16.37 -7.73
N ASP A 50 -2.35 16.94 -7.92
CA ASP A 50 -3.52 16.62 -7.09
C ASP A 50 -4.29 15.53 -7.81
N PRO A 51 -4.22 14.26 -7.37
CA PRO A 51 -4.89 13.19 -8.09
C PRO A 51 -6.42 13.30 -7.92
N PRO A 52 -7.19 13.25 -9.02
CA PRO A 52 -8.65 13.35 -8.96
C PRO A 52 -9.31 12.08 -8.38
N ALA A 53 -8.55 11.00 -8.27
CA ALA A 53 -8.99 9.72 -7.74
C ALA A 53 -7.93 9.10 -6.82
N ARG A 54 -8.36 8.26 -5.89
CA ARG A 54 -7.44 7.54 -4.98
C ARG A 54 -6.66 6.42 -5.67
N PHE A 55 -7.17 5.90 -6.78
CA PHE A 55 -6.54 4.81 -7.51
C PHE A 55 -6.47 5.20 -8.97
N MET A 56 -5.29 5.09 -9.55
CA MET A 56 -5.01 5.51 -10.91
C MET A 56 -4.08 4.50 -11.56
N ASP A 57 -4.16 4.35 -12.87
CA ASP A 57 -3.09 3.76 -13.65
C ASP A 57 -1.93 4.75 -13.86
N MET A 58 -0.80 4.21 -14.28
CA MET A 58 0.40 4.99 -14.54
C MET A 58 0.16 6.13 -15.53
N MET A 59 -0.58 5.90 -16.61
CA MET A 59 -0.78 6.91 -17.67
C MET A 59 -1.69 8.03 -17.20
N GLU A 60 -2.70 7.73 -16.38
CA GLU A 60 -3.56 8.72 -15.74
C GLU A 60 -2.73 9.68 -14.88
N VAL A 61 -1.74 9.18 -14.12
CA VAL A 61 -0.82 10.01 -13.34
C VAL A 61 -0.02 10.97 -14.24
N PHE A 62 0.45 10.50 -15.40
CA PHE A 62 1.18 11.34 -16.36
C PHE A 62 0.32 12.41 -17.02
N ASN A 63 -0.99 12.17 -17.15
CA ASN A 63 -1.93 13.09 -17.76
C ASN A 63 -2.42 14.20 -16.83
N CYS A 64 -2.22 14.09 -15.50
CA CYS A 64 -2.64 15.11 -14.54
C CYS A 64 -1.79 16.39 -14.60
N GLU A 65 -2.37 17.54 -14.31
CA GLU A 65 -1.64 18.81 -14.23
C GLU A 65 -0.64 18.82 -13.05
N ARG A 66 0.54 19.43 -13.26
CA ARG A 66 1.56 19.63 -12.21
C ARG A 66 1.19 20.86 -11.39
N VAL A 67 0.75 20.64 -10.16
CA VAL A 67 0.29 21.70 -9.25
C VAL A 67 1.08 21.75 -7.94
N PHE A 68 1.78 20.66 -7.60
CA PHE A 68 2.56 20.55 -6.37
C PHE A 68 4.04 20.26 -6.66
N LYS A 69 4.87 20.38 -5.61
CA LYS A 69 6.25 19.90 -5.59
C LYS A 69 6.54 19.25 -4.23
N ARG A 70 5.85 18.13 -3.96
CA ARG A 70 5.96 17.46 -2.66
C ARG A 70 7.36 16.89 -2.47
N LYS A 71 7.84 16.95 -1.23
CA LYS A 71 9.10 16.35 -0.81
C LYS A 71 8.85 14.94 -0.31
N LEU A 72 9.65 13.99 -0.78
CA LEU A 72 9.59 12.62 -0.30
C LEU A 72 10.33 12.49 1.03
N LEU A 73 9.63 11.99 2.07
CA LEU A 73 10.18 11.81 3.42
C LEU A 73 10.75 10.40 3.63
N ALA A 74 10.03 9.38 3.17
CA ALA A 74 10.38 7.99 3.39
C ALA A 74 9.88 7.06 2.27
N VAL A 75 10.61 5.97 2.08
CA VAL A 75 10.25 4.89 1.16
C VAL A 75 10.25 3.58 1.94
N PHE A 76 9.12 2.87 1.89
CA PHE A 76 8.94 1.57 2.53
C PHE A 76 8.67 0.48 1.50
N TYR A 77 9.12 -0.73 1.80
CA TYR A 77 8.84 -1.91 1.00
C TYR A 77 8.22 -3.02 1.84
N THR A 78 7.14 -3.62 1.33
CA THR A 78 6.43 -4.71 2.04
C THR A 78 7.16 -6.05 1.92
N ARG A 79 8.11 -6.15 0.99
CA ARG A 79 8.96 -7.32 0.79
C ARG A 79 10.37 -6.89 0.44
N ASN A 80 11.31 -7.80 0.65
CA ASN A 80 12.69 -7.61 0.21
C ASN A 80 12.77 -7.69 -1.33
N CYS A 81 12.47 -6.58 -2.00
CA CYS A 81 12.79 -6.37 -3.39
C CYS A 81 14.23 -5.88 -3.43
N ARG A 82 15.19 -6.66 -3.94
CA ARG A 82 16.52 -6.13 -4.29
C ARG A 82 16.40 -5.20 -5.51
N ASN A 83 15.68 -4.09 -5.38
CA ASN A 83 15.55 -3.11 -6.44
C ASN A 83 16.75 -2.16 -6.34
N TYR A 84 17.82 -2.56 -7.04
CA TYR A 84 19.06 -1.80 -7.20
C TYR A 84 18.88 -0.47 -7.96
N ASP A 85 17.70 -0.23 -8.56
CA ASP A 85 17.45 0.92 -9.43
C ASP A 85 17.17 2.23 -8.69
N LEU A 86 16.82 2.17 -7.40
CA LEU A 86 16.67 3.37 -6.59
C LEU A 86 18.01 4.10 -6.39
N ILE A 87 19.16 3.45 -6.48
CA ILE A 87 20.47 4.12 -6.29
C ILE A 87 20.75 5.17 -7.40
N ARG A 88 19.96 5.17 -8.50
CA ARG A 88 20.09 6.10 -9.63
C ARG A 88 19.21 7.36 -9.57
N PHE A 89 18.61 7.69 -8.42
CA PHE A 89 17.81 8.91 -8.28
C PHE A 89 18.58 10.19 -8.69
N SER A 90 17.90 11.09 -9.41
CA SER A 90 18.26 12.51 -9.36
C SER A 90 17.77 13.08 -8.03
N TYR A 91 18.66 13.79 -7.32
CA TYR A 91 18.46 14.27 -5.95
C TYR A 91 17.37 15.35 -5.76
N GLU A 92 16.62 15.71 -6.81
CA GLU A 92 15.83 16.96 -6.82
C GLU A 92 14.52 16.91 -6.02
N PHE A 93 13.87 15.74 -5.94
CA PHE A 93 12.63 15.56 -5.16
C PHE A 93 12.85 14.79 -3.86
N LEU A 94 14.10 14.39 -3.59
CA LEU A 94 14.47 13.74 -2.36
C LEU A 94 14.77 14.77 -1.29
N THR A 95 14.26 14.59 -0.08
CA THR A 95 14.87 15.28 1.06
C THR A 95 16.30 14.77 1.24
N LYS A 96 17.20 15.61 1.78
CA LYS A 96 18.58 15.21 2.07
C LYS A 96 18.70 14.01 3.03
N SER A 97 17.58 13.59 3.64
CA SER A 97 17.51 12.61 4.71
C SER A 97 16.36 11.64 4.51
N ILE A 98 16.12 11.19 3.27
CA ILE A 98 15.11 10.16 3.04
C ILE A 98 15.44 8.93 3.86
N PHE A 99 14.44 8.51 4.64
CA PHE A 99 14.52 7.24 5.33
C PHE A 99 14.34 6.10 4.33
N PHE A 100 15.35 5.26 4.28
CA PHE A 100 15.40 4.08 3.42
C PHE A 100 16.04 2.92 4.17
N GLU A 101 15.22 2.01 4.69
CA GLU A 101 15.72 0.88 5.45
C GLU A 101 15.02 -0.42 5.03
N TRP A 102 15.84 -1.41 4.71
CA TRP A 102 15.39 -2.75 4.32
C TRP A 102 15.24 -3.70 5.52
N ASN A 103 15.91 -3.37 6.62
CA ASN A 103 15.91 -4.12 7.88
C ASN A 103 15.10 -3.34 8.92
N LEU A 104 13.79 -3.26 8.69
CA LEU A 104 12.91 -2.57 9.61
C LEU A 104 12.77 -3.35 10.91
N ASN A 105 12.46 -2.62 11.97
CA ASN A 105 12.01 -3.19 13.23
C ASN A 105 10.51 -2.98 13.36
N GLU A 106 9.85 -3.86 14.11
CA GLU A 106 8.44 -3.69 14.44
C GLU A 106 8.27 -2.55 15.44
N LYS A 107 7.97 -1.36 14.94
CA LYS A 107 7.77 -0.13 15.71
C LYS A 107 7.04 0.91 14.86
N THR A 108 6.68 2.03 15.49
CA THR A 108 6.24 3.23 14.79
C THR A 108 7.43 4.08 14.38
N TYR A 109 7.44 4.50 13.12
CA TYR A 109 8.37 5.47 12.56
C TYR A 109 7.62 6.78 12.34
N CYS A 110 8.18 7.90 12.82
CA CYS A 110 7.54 9.22 12.71
C CYS A 110 8.36 10.11 11.77
N PHE A 111 7.68 10.79 10.85
CA PHE A 111 8.28 11.74 9.91
C PHE A 111 7.36 12.95 9.79
N GLU A 112 7.82 14.14 10.19
CA GLU A 112 6.97 15.33 10.24
C GLU A 112 5.63 15.02 10.93
N ASP A 113 4.52 15.06 10.19
CA ASP A 113 3.16 14.85 10.67
C ASP A 113 2.63 13.42 10.37
N PHE A 114 3.48 12.53 9.84
CA PHE A 114 3.18 11.14 9.51
C PHE A 114 3.65 10.16 10.60
N GLU A 115 2.80 9.17 10.89
CA GLU A 115 3.13 8.04 11.76
C GLU A 115 2.92 6.72 11.00
N VAL A 116 4.00 5.95 10.84
CA VAL A 116 3.99 4.67 10.12
C VAL A 116 4.32 3.54 11.08
N ALA A 117 3.32 2.73 11.43
CA ALA A 117 3.53 1.51 12.19
C ALA A 117 3.96 0.38 11.24
N ALA A 118 5.18 -0.12 11.41
CA ALA A 118 5.69 -1.28 10.68
C ALA A 118 5.40 -2.56 11.47
N LEU A 119 4.75 -3.53 10.83
CA LEU A 119 4.36 -4.81 11.43
C LEU A 119 4.99 -5.95 10.65
N THR A 120 5.72 -6.84 11.32
CA THR A 120 6.22 -8.05 10.65
C THR A 120 5.07 -8.99 10.35
N ILE A 121 5.05 -9.57 9.14
CA ILE A 121 4.15 -10.68 8.82
C ILE A 121 4.99 -11.94 8.63
N PRO A 122 4.65 -13.05 9.33
CA PRO A 122 5.25 -14.35 9.03
C PRO A 122 5.00 -14.70 7.57
N ASN A 123 6.03 -14.61 6.72
CA ASN A 123 5.92 -14.92 5.30
C ASN A 123 7.15 -15.72 4.85
N ARG A 124 7.07 -16.30 3.64
CA ARG A 124 8.21 -16.96 2.96
C ARG A 124 9.44 -16.05 2.93
N ASP A 125 9.21 -14.76 2.70
CA ASP A 125 10.25 -13.75 2.77
C ASP A 125 10.43 -13.40 4.25
N LYS A 126 11.53 -13.86 4.88
CA LYS A 126 11.82 -13.74 6.33
C LYS A 126 11.73 -12.30 6.90
N ASN A 127 11.64 -11.30 6.01
CA ASN A 127 11.56 -9.87 6.33
C ASN A 127 10.39 -9.20 5.57
N ALA A 128 9.20 -9.81 5.56
CA ALA A 128 8.01 -9.17 5.02
C ALA A 128 7.35 -8.27 6.06
N PHE A 129 7.00 -7.05 5.64
CA PHE A 129 6.36 -6.05 6.48
C PHE A 129 5.01 -5.65 5.90
N CYS A 130 4.11 -5.25 6.79
CA CYS A 130 2.95 -4.46 6.46
C CYS A 130 2.99 -3.16 7.24
N PHE A 131 2.31 -2.15 6.71
CA PHE A 131 2.38 -0.81 7.25
C PHE A 131 0.98 -0.29 7.53
N LEU A 132 0.81 0.34 8.68
CA LEU A 132 -0.38 1.10 9.02
C LEU A 132 0.00 2.57 9.13
N ILE A 133 -0.72 3.42 8.40
CA ILE A 133 -0.58 4.87 8.40
C ILE A 133 -1.97 5.47 8.24
N ASP A 134 -2.39 6.31 9.19
CA ASP A 134 -3.79 6.69 9.37
C ASP A 134 -4.72 5.44 9.38
N ASP A 135 -5.69 5.39 8.46
CA ASP A 135 -6.58 4.24 8.21
C ASP A 135 -6.14 3.43 6.97
N TYR A 136 -4.93 3.62 6.45
CA TYR A 136 -4.43 2.92 5.28
C TYR A 136 -3.56 1.74 5.72
N PHE A 137 -3.99 0.54 5.38
CA PHE A 137 -3.26 -0.69 5.71
C PHE A 137 -2.57 -1.26 4.47
N ILE A 138 -1.27 -0.98 4.34
CA ILE A 138 -0.41 -1.44 3.25
C ILE A 138 0.02 -2.87 3.52
N ILE A 139 -0.62 -3.82 2.84
CA ILE A 139 -0.47 -5.26 3.09
C ILE A 139 0.42 -5.98 2.07
N GLY A 140 0.78 -5.27 0.99
CA GLY A 140 1.64 -5.80 -0.06
C GLY A 140 1.11 -7.11 -0.65
N ASN A 141 2.00 -8.10 -0.75
CA ASN A 141 1.72 -9.38 -1.41
C ASN A 141 1.35 -10.52 -0.46
N ALA A 142 1.08 -10.23 0.81
CA ALA A 142 0.61 -11.24 1.75
C ALA A 142 -0.83 -11.66 1.43
N PHE A 143 -1.70 -10.68 1.18
CA PHE A 143 -3.10 -10.87 0.81
C PHE A 143 -3.43 -10.09 -0.45
N PHE A 144 -4.51 -10.51 -1.10
CA PHE A 144 -5.12 -9.84 -2.25
C PHE A 144 -6.60 -9.66 -1.98
N TYR A 145 -7.27 -8.82 -2.77
CA TYR A 145 -8.72 -8.74 -2.72
C TYR A 145 -9.34 -10.12 -2.96
N LEU A 146 -10.07 -10.63 -1.95
CA LEU A 146 -10.68 -11.97 -1.94
C LEU A 146 -9.69 -13.11 -2.23
N GLY A 147 -8.42 -12.96 -1.83
CA GLY A 147 -7.40 -13.97 -2.05
C GLY A 147 -6.18 -13.81 -1.16
N CYS A 148 -5.28 -14.78 -1.24
CA CYS A 148 -3.97 -14.71 -0.61
C CYS A 148 -2.93 -15.38 -1.53
N ARG A 149 -1.65 -15.07 -1.30
CA ARG A 149 -0.56 -15.68 -2.07
C ARG A 149 -0.54 -17.19 -1.84
N LYS A 150 -0.31 -17.95 -2.91
CA LYS A 150 -0.23 -19.41 -2.85
C LYS A 150 0.84 -19.86 -1.86
N PHE A 151 0.42 -20.63 -0.86
CA PHE A 151 1.32 -21.24 0.12
C PHE A 151 2.04 -22.42 -0.53
N TYR A 152 3.37 -22.33 -0.70
CA TYR A 152 4.18 -23.48 -1.12
C TYR A 152 4.58 -24.27 0.14
N LYS A 153 4.60 -25.61 0.03
CA LYS A 153 4.77 -26.59 1.14
C LYS A 153 5.94 -26.34 2.09
N GLU A 154 6.97 -25.60 1.68
CA GLU A 154 8.19 -25.37 2.47
C GLU A 154 8.19 -24.06 3.28
N GLY A 155 7.05 -23.38 3.37
CA GLY A 155 6.96 -22.10 4.08
C GLY A 155 5.52 -21.68 4.28
N THR A 156 4.71 -22.56 4.87
CA THR A 156 3.33 -22.25 5.24
C THR A 156 3.35 -20.98 6.09
N ILE A 157 2.96 -19.86 5.49
CA ILE A 157 2.50 -18.68 6.23
C ILE A 157 1.51 -19.26 7.23
N ASN A 158 1.79 -19.10 8.52
CA ASN A 158 0.84 -19.53 9.51
C ASN A 158 -0.29 -18.51 9.49
N LEU A 159 -1.21 -18.70 8.55
CA LEU A 159 -2.26 -17.77 8.19
C LEU A 159 -3.08 -17.40 9.42
N SER A 160 -3.27 -18.33 10.36
CA SER A 160 -3.92 -18.04 11.64
C SER A 160 -3.13 -17.05 12.48
N ILE A 161 -1.81 -17.23 12.65
CA ILE A 161 -0.95 -16.27 13.37
C ILE A 161 -0.97 -14.90 12.69
N THR A 162 -0.86 -14.86 11.35
CA THR A 162 -0.95 -13.59 10.61
C THR A 162 -2.30 -12.93 10.85
N LEU A 163 -3.41 -13.64 10.68
CA LEU A 163 -4.75 -13.08 10.87
C LEU A 163 -5.00 -12.65 12.32
N GLU A 164 -4.51 -13.40 13.31
CA GLU A 164 -4.60 -13.05 14.72
C GLU A 164 -3.86 -11.75 15.01
N LYS A 165 -2.62 -11.64 14.52
CA LYS A 165 -1.85 -10.40 14.61
C LYS A 165 -2.58 -9.23 13.95
N LEU A 166 -3.08 -9.42 12.73
CA LEU A 166 -3.82 -8.36 12.03
C LEU A 166 -5.08 -7.94 12.80
N ARG A 167 -5.82 -8.87 13.40
CA ARG A 167 -7.00 -8.55 14.22
C ARG A 167 -6.66 -7.70 15.45
N HIS A 168 -5.45 -7.81 15.99
CA HIS A 168 -5.01 -7.04 17.14
C HIS A 168 -4.64 -5.59 16.77
N TYR A 169 -3.98 -5.40 15.63
CA TYR A 169 -3.42 -4.09 15.24
C TYR A 169 -4.30 -3.31 14.25
N VAL A 170 -5.17 -3.98 13.50
CA VAL A 170 -5.89 -3.39 12.37
C VAL A 170 -7.37 -3.23 12.71
N ARG A 171 -7.85 -1.98 12.66
CA ARG A 171 -9.26 -1.65 12.89
C ARG A 171 -10.14 -2.18 11.74
N THR A 172 -11.43 -2.36 12.00
CA THR A 172 -12.38 -2.93 11.01
C THR A 172 -12.65 -2.02 9.81
N ASN A 173 -12.39 -0.73 9.91
CA ASN A 173 -12.71 0.30 8.91
C ASN A 173 -11.51 0.77 8.09
N VAL A 174 -10.37 0.06 8.16
CA VAL A 174 -9.18 0.42 7.37
C VAL A 174 -9.41 0.21 5.88
N ILE A 175 -8.65 0.94 5.07
CA ILE A 175 -8.54 0.73 3.64
C ILE A 175 -7.33 -0.20 3.39
N CYS A 176 -7.62 -1.43 2.99
CA CYS A 176 -6.57 -2.38 2.60
C CYS A 176 -5.95 -2.00 1.25
N CYS A 177 -4.64 -1.82 1.24
CA CYS A 177 -3.83 -1.45 0.09
C CYS A 177 -2.96 -2.65 -0.32
N TYR A 178 -3.41 -3.38 -1.34
CA TYR A 178 -2.78 -4.61 -1.83
C TYR A 178 -1.62 -4.33 -2.79
N GLY A 179 -0.59 -5.16 -2.80
CA GLY A 179 0.57 -4.99 -3.69
C GLY A 179 0.31 -5.30 -5.16
N HIS A 180 -0.83 -5.91 -5.49
CA HIS A 180 -1.30 -6.12 -6.86
C HIS A 180 -2.80 -5.90 -6.97
N ASP A 181 -3.25 -5.27 -8.07
CA ASP A 181 -4.67 -5.24 -8.41
C ASP A 181 -5.09 -6.50 -9.17
N PHE A 182 -5.42 -7.53 -8.38
CA PHE A 182 -6.07 -8.75 -8.84
C PHE A 182 -7.56 -8.79 -8.49
N SER A 183 -8.19 -7.65 -8.23
CA SER A 183 -9.59 -7.57 -7.78
C SER A 183 -10.56 -8.35 -8.68
N LYS A 184 -10.45 -8.17 -10.00
CA LYS A 184 -11.27 -8.89 -11.00
C LYS A 184 -11.07 -10.41 -10.95
N MET A 185 -9.82 -10.86 -10.80
CA MET A 185 -9.48 -12.27 -10.74
C MET A 185 -9.92 -12.90 -9.41
N GLY A 186 -9.69 -12.20 -8.30
CA GLY A 186 -10.12 -12.60 -6.96
C GLY A 186 -11.63 -12.74 -6.88
N TYR A 187 -12.38 -11.75 -7.38
CA TYR A 187 -13.83 -11.81 -7.46
C TYR A 187 -14.31 -13.00 -8.32
N LYS A 188 -13.79 -13.17 -9.54
CA LYS A 188 -14.14 -14.29 -10.42
C LYS A 188 -13.89 -15.65 -9.77
N LEU A 189 -12.83 -15.78 -8.99
CA LEU A 189 -12.53 -17.02 -8.26
C LEU A 189 -13.51 -17.21 -7.10
N ALA A 190 -13.72 -16.19 -6.28
CA ALA A 190 -14.63 -16.24 -5.13
C ALA A 190 -16.06 -16.59 -5.56
N SER A 191 -16.57 -16.00 -6.65
CA SER A 191 -17.90 -16.29 -7.18
C SER A 191 -18.11 -17.75 -7.64
N LYS A 192 -17.05 -18.56 -7.77
CA LYS A 192 -17.19 -20.00 -8.05
C LYS A 192 -17.54 -20.82 -6.81
N TYR A 193 -17.21 -20.31 -5.62
CA TYR A 193 -17.35 -21.02 -4.36
C TYR A 193 -18.37 -20.37 -3.43
N PHE A 194 -18.62 -19.08 -3.61
CA PHE A 194 -19.55 -18.29 -2.81
C PHE A 194 -20.55 -17.61 -3.74
N ASP A 195 -21.83 -17.60 -3.34
CA ASP A 195 -22.86 -16.88 -4.08
C ASP A 195 -22.61 -15.36 -3.93
N PRO A 196 -22.40 -14.61 -5.03
CA PRO A 196 -22.27 -13.15 -4.97
C PRO A 196 -23.54 -12.44 -4.46
N SER A 197 -24.68 -13.13 -4.40
CA SER A 197 -25.92 -12.66 -3.77
C SER A 197 -25.89 -12.69 -2.24
N PHE A 198 -24.86 -13.32 -1.65
CA PHE A 198 -24.59 -13.27 -0.21
C PHE A 198 -24.18 -11.84 0.15
N LYS A 199 -25.18 -10.97 0.32
CA LYS A 199 -25.02 -9.63 0.88
C LYS A 199 -24.25 -9.77 2.18
N VAL A 200 -22.97 -9.38 2.18
CA VAL A 200 -22.23 -9.12 3.40
C VAL A 200 -23.04 -8.07 4.15
N GLN A 201 -23.78 -8.50 5.15
CA GLN A 201 -24.86 -7.74 5.79
C GLN A 201 -24.34 -6.56 6.64
N ASN A 202 -23.07 -6.18 6.51
CA ASN A 202 -22.50 -5.06 7.24
C ASN A 202 -21.47 -4.30 6.38
N SER A 203 -21.77 -3.01 6.20
CA SER A 203 -20.97 -1.91 5.67
C SER A 203 -20.84 -1.79 4.13
N LYS A 204 -21.10 -0.56 3.70
CA LYS A 204 -21.01 0.00 2.34
C LYS A 204 -19.69 -0.39 1.65
N ILE A 205 -19.70 -1.47 0.87
CA ILE A 205 -18.81 -1.60 -0.30
C ILE A 205 -19.50 -0.87 -1.46
N SER A 206 -19.69 0.43 -1.31
CA SER A 206 -20.15 1.31 -2.38
C SER A 206 -18.97 2.22 -2.72
N HIS A 207 -18.43 2.04 -3.92
CA HIS A 207 -17.39 2.85 -4.55
C HIS A 207 -15.94 2.57 -4.09
N LEU A 208 -15.43 1.41 -4.51
CA LEU A 208 -14.03 1.25 -4.89
C LEU A 208 -13.95 0.87 -6.37
N TRP A 209 -14.61 1.68 -7.20
CA TRP A 209 -14.36 1.97 -8.61
C TRP A 209 -14.93 3.36 -8.86
#